data_AF-A0A9J7HC41-F1
#
_entry.id   AF-A0A9J7HC41-F1
#
_cell.length_a   1.000
_cell.length_b   1.000
_cell.length_c   1.000
_cell.angle_alpha   90.00
_cell.angle_beta   90.00
_cell.angle_gamma   90.00
#
_symmetry.space_group_name_H-M   'P 1'
#
loop_
_entity.id
_entity.type
_entity.pdbx_description
1 polymer ?
#
loop_
_entity_poly.entity_id
_entity_poly.type
_entity_poly.pdbx_seq_one_letter_code
_entity_poly.pdbx_strand_id
1 'polypeptide(L)' 'MAPCWNVLSYEDMHIHFTCEEWTLLDTSQKNLYKDVMLETYKNLNDIGYSWEDHTIEEHFPSSKRHER' A
#
# COMPACT_ATOMS: atom_id res chain seq x y z
N MET A 1 -17.08 11.95 26.92
CA MET A 1 -15.80 12.36 26.31
C MET A 1 -15.54 11.40 25.16
N ALA A 2 -15.56 11.87 23.92
CA ALA A 2 -15.27 11.03 22.75
C ALA A 2 -13.75 10.90 22.58
N PRO A 3 -13.22 9.73 22.19
CA PRO A 3 -11.81 9.61 21.91
C PRO A 3 -11.49 10.40 20.64
N CYS A 4 -10.61 11.39 20.77
CA CYS A 4 -10.03 12.10 19.63
C CYS A 4 -8.99 11.19 18.99
N TRP A 5 -9.44 10.14 18.28
CA TRP A 5 -8.57 9.41 17.37
C TRP A 5 -8.11 10.44 16.33
N ASN A 6 -6.85 10.84 16.42
CA ASN A 6 -6.25 11.74 15.45
C ASN A 6 -6.30 11.02 14.10
N VAL A 7 -7.16 11.50 13.20
CA VAL A 7 -7.34 10.88 11.89
C VAL A 7 -6.07 11.11 11.10
N LEU A 8 -5.28 10.04 10.95
CA LEU A 8 -4.03 10.06 10.22
C LEU A 8 -4.34 10.15 8.72
N SER A 9 -3.94 11.25 8.10
CA SER A 9 -4.19 11.53 6.69
C SER A 9 -3.02 11.10 5.82
N TYR A 10 -3.24 11.01 4.51
CA TYR A 10 -2.17 10.72 3.55
C TYR A 10 -1.01 11.72 3.64
N GLU A 11 -1.28 12.99 3.94
CA GLU A 11 -0.26 14.01 4.13
C GLU A 11 0.63 13.76 5.36
N ASP A 12 0.10 13.10 6.39
CA ASP A 12 0.88 12.75 7.58
C ASP A 12 1.86 11.58 7.32
N MET A 13 1.68 10.85 6.22
CA MET A 13 2.52 9.71 5.83
C MET A 13 3.50 10.00 4.70
N HIS A 14 3.29 11.06 3.92
CA HIS A 14 4.00 11.25 2.66
C HIS A 14 4.94 12.46 2.69
N ILE A 15 6.25 12.17 2.66
CA ILE A 15 7.29 13.19 2.55
C ILE A 15 7.85 13.14 1.12
N HIS A 16 7.70 14.23 0.37
CA HIS A 16 8.29 14.37 -0.97
C HIS A 16 9.48 15.32 -0.90
N PHE A 17 10.62 14.90 -1.43
CA PHE A 17 11.78 15.76 -1.61
C PHE A 17 11.96 16.07 -3.09
N THR A 18 12.14 17.35 -3.42
CA THR A 18 12.66 17.74 -4.74
C THR A 18 14.10 17.27 -4.92
N CYS A 19 14.62 17.27 -6.15
CA CYS A 19 16.01 16.91 -6.41
C CYS A 19 17.00 17.79 -5.62
N GLU A 20 16.74 19.09 -5.53
CA GLU A 20 17.59 20.04 -4.80
C GLU A 20 17.58 19.73 -3.30
N GLU A 21 16.39 19.56 -2.69
CA GLU A 21 16.26 19.19 -1.29
C GLU A 21 16.91 17.84 -0.99
N TRP A 22 16.73 16.85 -1.89
CA TRP A 22 17.36 15.55 -1.76
C TRP A 22 18.89 15.65 -1.72
N THR A 23 19.50 16.55 -2.49
CA THR A 23 20.96 16.73 -2.44
C THR A 23 21.44 17.23 -1.08
N LEU A 24 20.64 18.04 -0.39
CA LEU A 24 20.94 18.67 0.89
C LEU A 24 20.74 17.74 2.10
N LEU A 25 20.00 16.64 1.94
CA LEU A 25 19.80 15.67 3.02
C LEU A 25 21.11 14.99 3.42
N ASP A 26 21.27 14.80 4.73
CA ASP A 26 22.36 13.99 5.25
C ASP A 26 22.13 12.49 4.98
N THR A 27 23.18 11.69 5.18
CA THR A 27 23.14 10.25 4.93
C THR A 27 22.08 9.53 5.78
N SER A 28 21.86 9.95 7.02
CA SER A 28 20.88 9.32 7.91
C SER A 28 19.44 9.59 7.45
N GLN A 29 19.14 10.80 6.99
CA GLN A 29 17.84 11.16 6.43
C GLN A 29 17.54 10.40 5.13
N LYS A 30 18.53 10.28 4.24
CA LYS A 30 18.41 9.49 3.01
C LYS A 30 18.17 8.00 3.29
N ASN A 31 18.81 7.46 4.32
CA ASN A 31 18.61 6.08 4.74
C ASN A 31 17.20 5.88 5.31
N LEU A 32 16.76 6.76 6.21
CA LEU A 32 15.41 6.71 6.77
C LEU A 32 14.34 6.77 5.67
N TYR A 33 14.49 7.67 4.69
CA TYR A 33 13.57 7.74 3.56
C TYR A 33 13.49 6.41 2.79
N LYS A 34 14.65 5.78 2.51
CA LYS A 34 14.69 4.48 1.83
C LYS A 34 14.00 3.40 2.64
N ASP A 35 14.22 3.36 3.95
CA ASP A 35 13.62 2.36 4.84
C ASP A 35 12.09 2.49 4.86
N VAL A 36 11.59 3.72 5.04
CA VAL A 36 10.15 4.02 5.03
C VAL A 36 9.51 3.69 3.67
N MET A 37 10.15 4.06 2.56
CA MET A 37 9.63 3.75 1.22
C MET A 37 9.65 2.26 0.91
N LEU A 38 10.67 1.53 1.38
CA LEU A 38 10.76 0.09 1.21
C LEU A 38 9.65 -0.63 1.99
N GLU A 39 9.40 -0.22 3.24
CA GLU A 39 8.31 -0.74 4.05
C GLU A 39 6.95 -0.44 3.42
N THR A 40 6.76 0.78 2.93
CA THR A 40 5.53 1.18 2.23
C THR A 40 5.27 0.32 1.00
N TYR A 41 6.30 0.07 0.17
CA TYR A 41 6.16 -0.80 -1.00
C TYR A 41 5.81 -2.24 -0.62
N LYS A 42 6.44 -2.79 0.42
CA LYS A 42 6.12 -4.13 0.93
C LYS A 42 4.67 -4.20 1.41
N ASN A 43 4.22 -3.22 2.18
CA ASN A 43 2.85 -3.17 2.69
C ASN A 43 1.83 -3.08 1.54
N LEU A 44 2.08 -2.24 0.54
CA LEU A 44 1.22 -2.16 -0.65
C LEU A 44 1.19 -3.45 -1.44
N ASN A 45 2.32 -4.13 -1.57
CA ASN A 45 2.43 -5.41 -2.27
C ASN A 45 1.70 -6.53 -1.51
N ASP A 46 1.81 -6.56 -0.19
CA ASP A 46 1.11 -7.51 0.68
C ASP A 46 -0.42 -7.30 0.65
N ILE A 47 -0.85 -6.04 0.73
CA ILE A 47 -2.25 -5.65 0.49
C ILE A 47 -2.66 -6.16 -0.90
N GLY A 48 -1.93 -5.82 -1.96
CA GLY A 48 -2.22 -6.22 -3.34
C GLY A 48 -2.43 -7.74 -3.50
N TYR A 49 -1.55 -8.56 -2.94
CA TYR A 49 -1.72 -10.02 -2.95
C TYR A 49 -2.94 -10.49 -2.15
N SER A 50 -3.26 -9.84 -1.02
CA SER A 50 -4.48 -10.14 -0.28
C SER A 50 -5.75 -9.84 -1.09
N TRP A 51 -5.76 -8.81 -1.94
CA TRP A 51 -6.91 -8.56 -2.83
C TRP A 51 -7.03 -9.59 -3.95
N GLU A 52 -5.91 -10.07 -4.50
CA GLU A 52 -5.92 -11.10 -5.55
C GLU A 52 -6.39 -12.47 -5.03
N ASP A 53 -6.02 -12.85 -3.80
CA ASP A 53 -6.40 -14.13 -3.18
C ASP A 53 -7.90 -14.21 -2.84
N HIS A 54 -8.55 -13.07 -2.59
CA HIS A 54 -9.99 -12.99 -2.30
C HIS A 54 -10.90 -12.90 -3.54
N THR A 55 -10.34 -12.83 -4.75
CA THR A 55 -11.14 -12.70 -5.99
C THR A 55 -11.42 -14.05 -6.67
N ILE A 56 -10.86 -15.16 -6.16
CA ILE A 56 -11.09 -16.52 -6.69
C ILE A 56 -12.24 -17.21 -5.93
N GLU A 57 -13.40 -16.58 -5.87
CA GLU A 57 -14.65 -17.33 -5.68
C GLU A 57 -15.83 -16.65 -6.40
N GLU A 58 -15.62 -16.15 -7.62
CA GLU A 58 -16.73 -16.03 -8.56
C GLU A 58 -17.09 -17.44 -9.07
N HIS A 59 -18.02 -18.01 -8.32
CA HIS A 59 -18.83 -19.18 -8.60
C HIS A 59 -19.43 -19.09 -10.02
N PHE A 60 -18.66 -19.42 -11.06
CA PHE A 60 -19.20 -19.63 -12.40
C PHE A 60 -20.20 -20.80 -12.31
N PRO A 61 -21.52 -20.58 -12.45
CA PRO A 61 -22.45 -21.70 -12.45
C PRO A 61 -22.13 -22.52 -13.70
N SER A 62 -21.56 -23.70 -13.47
CA SER A 62 -21.24 -24.68 -14.50
C SER A 62 -22.43 -24.77 -15.46
N SER A 63 -22.22 -24.31 -16.70
CA SER A 63 -23.20 -24.47 -17.76
C SER A 63 -23.39 -25.97 -17.99
N LYS A 64 -24.42 -26.54 -17.36
CA LYS A 64 -24.88 -27.91 -17.63
C LYS A 64 -25.36 -27.93 -19.08
N ARG A 65 -24.47 -28.34 -19.99
CA ARG A 65 -24.86 -28.79 -21.31
C ARG A 65 -25.69 -30.05 -21.12
N HIS A 66 -27.01 -29.90 -21.21
CA HIS A 66 -27.90 -31.03 -21.41
C HIS A 66 -27.58 -31.64 -22.77
N GLU A 67 -26.94 -32.80 -22.74
CA GLU A 67 -26.98 -33.76 -23.82
C GLU A 67 -28.32 -34.51 -23.68
N ARG A 68 -29.25 -34.25 -24.60
CA ARG A 68 -30.33 -35.13 -25.06
C ARG A 68 -31.09 -34.48 -26.21
#